data_AF-A0A7Z9N0Z7-F1
#
_entry.id   AF-A0A7Z9N0Z7-F1
#
_cell.length_a   1.000
_cell.length_b   1.000
_cell.length_c   1.000
_cell.angle_alpha   90.00
_cell.angle_beta   90.00
_cell.angle_gamma   90.00
#
_symmetry.space_group_name_H-M   'P 1'
#
loop_
_entity.id
_entity.type
_entity.pdbx_description
1 polymer ?
#
loop_
_entity_poly.entity_id
_entity_poly.type
_entity_poly.pdbx_seq_one_letter_code
_entity_poly.pdbx_strand_id
1 'polypeptide(L)' 'KVDGISKFDVDLNTKVGHVTYKASIIELAAIEKAVSALGYQANNTEADPIVYENLPDCCKIGGMQ' A
#
# COMPACT_ATOMS: atom_id res chain seq x y z
N LYS A 1 3.44 6.89 9.88
CA LYS A 1 3.07 8.14 9.17
C LYS A 1 4.21 8.47 8.22
N VAL A 2 3.94 8.64 6.93
CA VAL A 2 4.96 8.96 5.91
C VAL A 2 4.89 10.46 5.63
N ASP A 3 6.01 11.15 5.74
CA ASP A 3 6.07 12.59 5.49
C ASP A 3 5.76 12.91 4.02
N GLY A 4 5.06 14.02 3.79
CA GLY A 4 4.60 14.41 2.45
C GLY A 4 3.24 13.82 2.05
N ILE A 5 2.71 12.82 2.75
CA ILE A 5 1.33 12.35 2.56
C ILE A 5 0.36 13.26 3.32
N SER A 6 -0.64 13.80 2.61
CA SER A 6 -1.67 14.67 3.19
C SER A 6 -3.00 13.95 3.44
N LYS A 7 -3.32 12.92 2.63
CA LYS A 7 -4.54 12.12 2.79
C LYS A 7 -4.32 10.70 2.26
N PHE A 8 -4.96 9.74 2.90
CA PHE A 8 -5.04 8.35 2.45
C PHE A 8 -6.45 7.82 2.69
N ASP A 9 -7.01 7.13 1.70
CA ASP A 9 -8.33 6.49 1.74
C ASP A 9 -8.24 5.13 1.04
N VAL A 10 -9.03 4.15 1.49
CA VAL A 10 -9.07 2.81 0.90
C VAL A 10 -10.50 2.45 0.58
N ASP A 11 -10.76 2.19 -0.69
CA ASP A 11 -12.02 1.58 -1.10
C ASP A 11 -11.91 0.06 -0.93
N LEU A 12 -12.60 -0.47 0.07
CA LEU A 12 -12.60 -1.89 0.40
C LEU A 12 -13.33 -2.74 -0.65
N ASN A 13 -14.23 -2.16 -1.45
CA ASN A 13 -14.95 -2.89 -2.50
C ASN A 13 -14.04 -3.16 -3.69
N THR A 14 -13.33 -2.12 -4.13
CA THR A 14 -12.41 -2.21 -5.27
C THR A 14 -10.99 -2.64 -4.86
N LYS A 15 -10.70 -2.61 -3.55
CA LYS A 15 -9.37 -2.89 -2.96
C LYS A 15 -8.31 -1.92 -3.46
N VAL A 16 -8.70 -0.67 -3.70
CA VAL A 16 -7.83 0.41 -4.23
C VAL A 16 -7.59 1.47 -3.16
N GLY A 17 -6.31 1.75 -2.90
CA GLY A 17 -5.90 2.87 -2.06
C GLY A 17 -5.72 4.15 -2.86
N HIS A 18 -6.29 5.26 -2.39
CA HIS A 18 -6.11 6.59 -2.96
C HIS A 18 -5.26 7.44 -2.00
N VAL A 19 -4.12 7.92 -2.51
CA VAL A 19 -3.20 8.77 -1.75
C VAL A 19 -3.11 10.16 -2.37
N THR A 20 -3.18 11.18 -1.52
CA THR A 20 -2.80 12.55 -1.90
C THR A 20 -1.49 12.90 -1.23
N TYR A 21 -0.50 13.31 -2.01
CA TYR A 21 0.84 13.61 -1.52
C TYR A 21 1.41 14.87 -2.17
N LYS A 22 2.37 15.48 -1.49
CA LYS A 22 3.11 16.65 -1.98
C LYS A 22 4.34 16.17 -2.75
N ALA A 23 4.29 16.25 -4.08
CA ALA A 23 5.37 15.82 -4.96
C ALA A 23 6.70 16.59 -4.75
N SER A 24 6.65 17.77 -4.11
CA SER A 24 7.84 18.52 -3.71
C SER A 24 8.55 17.97 -2.45
N ILE A 25 7.94 17.00 -1.76
CA ILE A 25 8.44 16.41 -0.50
C ILE A 25 8.72 14.92 -0.66
N ILE A 26 7.88 14.21 -1.41
CA ILE A 26 8.00 12.77 -1.59
C ILE A 26 7.64 12.37 -3.02
N GLU A 27 8.37 11.38 -3.54
CA GLU A 27 8.14 10.79 -4.85
C GLU A 27 7.13 9.64 -4.77
N LEU A 28 6.37 9.44 -5.85
CA LEU A 28 5.42 8.33 -5.95
C LEU A 28 6.08 6.98 -5.68
N ALA A 29 7.27 6.74 -6.25
CA ALA A 29 8.01 5.50 -6.08
C ALA A 29 8.36 5.19 -4.62
N ALA A 30 8.63 6.22 -3.80
CA ALA A 30 8.89 6.04 -2.38
C ALA A 30 7.63 5.61 -1.61
N ILE A 31 6.45 6.11 -2.02
CA ILE A 31 5.16 5.70 -1.45
C ILE A 31 4.87 4.25 -1.85
N GLU A 32 5.01 3.90 -3.13
CA GLU A 32 4.78 2.54 -3.63
C GLU A 32 5.70 1.53 -2.93
N LYS A 33 6.99 1.86 -2.77
CA LYS A 33 7.96 1.03 -2.05
C LYS A 33 7.58 0.84 -0.59
N ALA A 34 7.06 1.88 0.07
CA ALA A 34 6.62 1.78 1.46
C ALA A 34 5.41 0.83 1.61
N VAL A 35 4.49 0.84 0.64
CA VAL A 35 3.33 -0.08 0.63
C VAL A 35 3.77 -1.52 0.32
N SER A 36 4.65 -1.69 -0.67
CA SER A 36 5.29 -2.98 -1.02
C SER A 36 6.00 -3.62 0.17
N ALA A 37 6.75 -2.83 0.95
CA ALA A 37 7.45 -3.30 2.14
C ALA A 37 6.52 -3.72 3.29
N LEU A 38 5.24 -3.33 3.26
CA LEU A 38 4.20 -3.83 4.17
C LEU A 38 3.56 -5.13 3.67
N GLY A 39 4.01 -5.66 2.53
CA GLY A 39 3.47 -6.86 1.91
C GLY A 39 2.31 -6.58 0.96
N TYR A 40 2.03 -5.35 0.55
CA TYR A 40 0.94 -5.05 -0.38
C TYR A 40 1.45 -4.52 -1.71
N GLN A 41 0.88 -4.99 -2.81
CA GLN A 41 1.18 -4.44 -4.13
C GLN A 41 0.69 -2.97 -4.22
N ALA A 42 1.49 -2.12 -4.83
CA ALA A 42 1.12 -0.74 -5.14
C ALA A 42 1.40 -0.43 -6.61
N ASN A 43 0.34 -0.26 -7.40
CA ASN A 43 0.42 -0.11 -8.85
C ASN A 43 1.22 -1.27 -9.48
N ASN A 44 2.38 -0.96 -10.08
CA ASN A 44 3.29 -1.92 -10.71
C ASN A 44 4.42 -2.39 -9.77
N THR A 45 4.44 -1.90 -8.53
CA THR A 45 5.40 -2.31 -7.51
C THR A 45 4.82 -3.50 -6.73
N GLU A 46 5.37 -4.68 -6.98
CA GLU A 46 4.96 -5.94 -6.34
C GLU A 46 5.17 -5.91 -4.81
N ALA A 47 4.36 -6.67 -4.09
CA ALA A 47 4.52 -6.87 -2.66
C ALA A 47 5.85 -7.55 -2.32
N ASP A 48 6.43 -7.24 -1.15
CA ASP A 48 7.45 -8.11 -0.58
C ASP A 48 6.81 -9.48 -0.26
N PRO A 49 7.25 -10.57 -0.92
CA PRO A 49 6.59 -11.87 -0.79
C PRO A 49 6.75 -12.45 0.61
N ILE A 50 7.86 -12.18 1.30
CA ILE A 50 8.09 -12.69 2.65
C ILE A 50 7.15 -11.98 3.63
N VAL A 51 6.98 -10.67 3.47
CA VAL A 51 6.06 -9.91 4.34
C VAL A 51 4.61 -10.29 4.06
N TYR A 52 4.22 -10.39 2.78
CA TYR A 52 2.86 -10.78 2.40
C TYR A 52 2.46 -12.14 2.97
N GLU A 53 3.35 -13.14 2.89
CA GLU A 53 3.06 -14.47 3.43
C GLU A 53 2.88 -14.49 4.96
N ASN A 54 3.50 -13.53 5.66
CA ASN A 54 3.38 -13.39 7.11
C ASN A 54 2.22 -12.48 7.55
N LEU A 55 1.46 -11.88 6.61
CA LEU A 55 0.26 -11.14 6.96
C LEU A 55 -0.80 -12.05 7.57
N PRO A 56 -1.63 -11.54 8.50
CA PRO A 56 -2.83 -12.25 8.94
C PRO A 56 -3.70 -12.64 7.75
N ASP A 57 -4.39 -13.78 7.81
CA ASP A 57 -5.20 -14.27 6.69
C ASP A 57 -6.22 -13.23 6.21
N CYS A 58 -6.85 -12.49 7.12
CA CYS A 58 -7.81 -11.43 6.80
C CYS A 58 -7.24 -10.27 5.97
N CYS A 59 -5.92 -10.11 5.96
CA CYS A 59 -5.20 -9.07 5.25
C CYS A 59 -4.68 -9.54 3.89
N LYS A 60 -4.70 -10.84 3.60
CA LYS A 60 -4.30 -11.39 2.30
C LYS A 60 -5.42 -11.21 1.27
N ILE A 61 -5.07 -11.27 -0.01
CA ILE A 61 -6.04 -11.26 -1.10
C ILE A 61 -6.96 -12.49 -0.94
N GLY A 62 -8.25 -12.25 -0.72
CA GLY A 62 -9.23 -13.31 -0.47
C GLY A 62 -9.48 -13.60 1.02
N GLY A 63 -8.75 -12.95 1.94
CA GLY A 63 -8.85 -13.13 3.38
C GLY A 63 -10.16 -12.73 4.07
N MET A 64 -11.06 -12.07 3.35
CA MET A 64 -12.32 -11.55 3.88
C MET A 64 -13.50 -12.51 3.67
N GLN A 65 -13.26 -13.82 3.66
CA GLN A 65 -14.32 -14.84 3.58
C GLN A 65 -15.00 -15.07 4.93
#